data_AF-A0AA40LI40-F1
#
_entry.id   AF-A0AA40LI40-F1
#
_cell.length_a   1.000
_cell.length_b   1.000
_cell.length_c   1.000
_cell.angle_alpha   90.00
_cell.angle_beta   90.00
_cell.angle_gamma   90.00
#
_symmetry.space_group_name_H-M   'P 1'
#
loop_
_entity.id
_entity.type
_entity.pdbx_description
1 polymer ?
#
loop_
_entity_poly.entity_id
_entity_poly.type
_entity_poly.pdbx_seq_one_letter_code
_entity_poly.pdbx_strand_id
1 'polypeptide(L)'
;MQCKYQELLIKLEHAEAKQHKDQVMINHLQEELEGKSKYSLIVSQHMEEEGGKHNIGAKQNLENVLDNVQKTLQEKELTCQVLEQKIKELDSYLLREKEEHRVEMEALTSKYEKLQALQQQRDGKNKATENSEESAEEKSRSHVVQPKSLSNMETEHSDVEFKLAAAEQEKQKLSKEIVKLQKDLRMLRKEHQQELDITRKEYEQEMEEKIKQEQEDLELKHNSTLKQLMREFHTQLAQKEQELETTLKETIDKAQEVEAELLENHQEETNQLYKKIADKEDDLKRTAKRYEEILDAREEEMTAKVMDLQTQLEELQKKYQQRLQQEENPGNDKATILELQTQLAQKTSLISDSKLKEQEFREQIHNLEDRLKKYEKNVYATTVGTPYKGGNLYRTDVSLFGEPTEFEYLRKVLFEYMMGRETKTMAKVITTVLKFPDDQTQKILEREDARLMVSFKNRLLIEDDFVLSYIIKA
;
A
#
# COMPACT_ATOMS: atom_id res chain seq x y z
N MET A 1 6.95 -18.69 59.60
CA MET A 1 5.91 -17.99 58.83
C MET A 1 6.45 -16.86 57.94
N GLN A 2 7.34 -15.98 58.44
CA GLN A 2 7.88 -14.83 57.69
C GLN A 2 8.29 -15.11 56.23
N CYS A 3 9.08 -16.15 55.94
CA CYS A 3 9.54 -16.43 54.57
C CYS A 3 8.40 -16.61 53.56
N LYS A 4 7.29 -17.27 53.92
CA LYS A 4 6.12 -17.44 53.04
C LYS A 4 5.41 -16.11 52.75
N TYR A 5 5.42 -15.19 53.72
CA TYR A 5 4.86 -13.85 53.56
C TYR A 5 5.72 -12.99 52.63
N GLN A 6 7.04 -13.10 52.75
CA GLN A 6 8.00 -12.38 51.92
C GLN A 6 8.00 -12.89 50.47
N GLU A 7 7.84 -14.20 50.27
CA GLU A 7 7.69 -14.81 48.94
C GLU A 7 6.36 -14.43 48.26
N LEU A 8 5.27 -14.30 49.04
CA LEU A 8 3.99 -13.76 48.54
C LEU A 8 4.12 -12.28 48.16
N LEU A 9 4.82 -11.47 48.95
CA LEU A 9 5.05 -10.05 48.66
C LEU A 9 5.75 -9.86 47.30
N ILE A 10 6.83 -10.62 47.07
CA ILE A 10 7.59 -10.59 45.81
C ILE A 10 6.71 -11.00 44.61
N LYS A 11 5.86 -12.03 44.78
CA LYS A 11 4.93 -12.45 43.71
C LYS A 11 3.88 -11.40 43.39
N LEU A 12 3.41 -10.66 44.40
CA LEU A 12 2.43 -9.59 44.26
C LEU A 12 3.05 -8.36 43.56
N GLU A 13 4.23 -7.93 44.02
CA GLU A 13 5.03 -6.85 43.41
C GLU A 13 5.39 -7.16 41.95
N HIS A 14 5.70 -8.43 41.63
CA HIS A 14 6.00 -8.85 40.26
C HIS A 14 4.75 -8.89 39.36
N ALA A 15 3.58 -9.23 39.92
CA ALA A 15 2.30 -9.18 39.22
C ALA A 15 1.83 -7.74 38.97
N GLU A 16 2.00 -6.84 39.93
CA GLU A 16 1.68 -5.42 39.82
C GLU A 16 2.60 -4.72 38.79
N ALA A 17 3.89 -5.02 38.79
CA ALA A 17 4.83 -4.57 37.76
C ALA A 17 4.51 -5.11 36.36
N LYS A 18 3.91 -6.31 36.26
CA LYS A 18 3.41 -6.85 34.98
C LYS A 18 2.15 -6.11 34.54
N GLN A 19 1.16 -5.95 35.42
CA GLN A 19 -0.07 -5.20 35.16
C GLN A 19 0.21 -3.77 34.69
N HIS A 20 1.18 -3.08 35.29
CA HIS A 20 1.60 -1.75 34.84
C HIS A 20 2.18 -1.77 33.42
N LYS A 21 2.99 -2.77 33.05
CA LYS A 21 3.52 -2.90 31.68
C LYS A 21 2.41 -3.19 30.68
N ASP A 22 1.50 -4.09 31.02
CA ASP A 22 0.36 -4.45 30.19
C ASP A 22 -0.55 -3.21 29.97
N GLN A 23 -0.78 -2.40 31.00
CA GLN A 23 -1.53 -1.14 30.90
C GLN A 23 -0.83 -0.08 30.02
N VAL A 24 0.50 0.05 30.11
CA VAL A 24 1.28 0.95 29.23
C VAL A 24 1.20 0.49 27.77
N MET A 25 1.25 -0.82 27.51
CA MET A 25 1.08 -1.38 26.17
C MET A 25 -0.33 -1.12 25.62
N ILE A 26 -1.37 -1.29 26.43
CA ILE A 26 -2.76 -0.99 26.06
C ILE A 26 -2.90 0.50 25.69
N ASN A 27 -2.37 1.41 26.51
CA ASN A 27 -2.44 2.84 26.24
C ASN A 27 -1.72 3.20 24.93
N HIS A 28 -0.54 2.62 24.67
CA HIS A 28 0.21 2.87 23.44
C HIS A 28 -0.52 2.36 22.19
N LEU A 29 -1.09 1.15 22.25
CA LEU A 29 -1.93 0.61 21.17
C LEU A 29 -3.17 1.46 20.93
N GLN A 30 -3.75 2.04 21.98
CA GLN A 30 -4.91 2.92 21.90
C GLN A 30 -4.57 4.27 21.26
N GLU A 31 -3.42 4.86 21.59
CA GLU A 31 -2.87 6.04 20.89
C GLU A 31 -2.57 5.75 19.42
N GLU A 32 -2.01 4.57 19.09
CA GLU A 32 -1.72 4.17 17.71
C GLU A 32 -3.02 4.01 16.89
N LEU A 33 -4.08 3.48 17.50
CA LEU A 33 -5.39 3.29 16.90
C LEU A 33 -6.12 4.64 16.69
N GLU A 34 -6.01 5.57 17.63
CA GLU A 34 -6.53 6.93 17.49
C GLU A 34 -5.75 7.75 16.45
N GLY A 35 -4.42 7.56 16.38
CA GLY A 35 -3.56 8.12 15.34
C GLY A 35 -3.96 7.63 13.95
N LYS A 36 -4.09 6.30 13.77
CA LYS A 36 -4.57 5.69 12.52
C LYS A 36 -5.97 6.18 12.13
N SER A 37 -6.88 6.35 13.10
CA SER A 37 -8.21 6.93 12.86
C SER A 37 -8.16 8.35 12.30
N LYS A 38 -7.28 9.22 12.84
CA LYS A 38 -7.07 10.60 12.32
C LYS A 38 -6.51 10.60 10.91
N TYR A 39 -5.56 9.71 10.58
CA TYR A 39 -5.07 9.57 9.20
C TYR A 39 -6.15 9.11 8.22
N SER A 40 -6.98 8.13 8.59
CA SER A 40 -8.11 7.67 7.76
C SER A 40 -9.14 8.77 7.49
N LEU A 41 -9.39 9.67 8.45
CA LEU A 41 -10.30 10.80 8.27
C LEU A 41 -9.79 11.81 7.23
N ILE A 42 -8.48 12.12 7.28
CA ILE A 42 -7.82 13.05 6.34
C ILE A 42 -7.76 12.45 4.93
N VAL A 43 -7.45 11.17 4.80
CA VAL A 43 -7.45 10.46 3.50
C VAL A 43 -8.85 10.41 2.88
N SER A 44 -9.89 10.27 3.70
CA SER A 44 -11.28 10.25 3.21
C SER A 44 -11.72 11.60 2.63
N GLN A 45 -11.33 12.72 3.25
CA GLN A 45 -11.66 14.07 2.74
C GLN A 45 -11.00 14.38 1.38
N HIS A 46 -9.80 13.84 1.12
CA HIS A 46 -9.12 14.06 -0.17
C HIS A 46 -9.71 13.25 -1.35
N MET A 47 -10.58 12.26 -1.10
CA MET A 47 -11.15 11.42 -2.16
C MET A 47 -12.55 11.83 -2.63
N GLU A 48 -13.20 12.82 -2.00
CA GLU A 48 -14.54 13.28 -2.40
C GLU A 48 -14.54 14.38 -3.49
N GLU A 49 -13.42 15.11 -3.69
CA GLU A 49 -13.35 16.20 -4.67
C GLU A 49 -12.95 15.79 -6.09
N GLU A 50 -12.26 14.65 -6.29
CA GLU A 50 -11.80 14.20 -7.61
C GLU A 50 -12.39 12.85 -8.05
N GLY A 51 -13.01 12.81 -9.25
CA GLY A 51 -13.21 11.57 -9.99
C GLY A 51 -14.64 11.00 -10.07
N GLY A 52 -15.61 11.83 -10.44
CA GLY A 52 -16.91 11.30 -10.87
C GLY A 52 -16.80 10.35 -12.08
N LYS A 53 -17.42 9.17 -11.96
CA LYS A 53 -17.78 8.15 -13.00
C LYS A 53 -17.00 6.83 -13.11
N HIS A 54 -15.84 6.62 -12.47
CA HIS A 54 -15.16 5.30 -12.49
C HIS A 54 -15.49 4.37 -11.31
N ASN A 55 -16.08 4.87 -10.23
CA ASN A 55 -16.20 4.14 -8.95
C ASN A 55 -17.29 3.04 -8.84
N ILE A 56 -18.09 2.77 -9.88
CA ILE A 56 -19.21 1.81 -9.77
C ILE A 56 -18.71 0.36 -9.64
N GLY A 57 -17.72 -0.05 -10.44
CA GLY A 57 -17.17 -1.41 -10.41
C GLY A 57 -16.35 -1.70 -9.14
N ALA A 58 -15.57 -0.72 -8.66
CA ALA A 58 -14.84 -0.83 -7.41
C ALA A 58 -15.78 -1.00 -6.21
N LYS A 59 -16.89 -0.24 -6.17
CA LYS A 59 -17.90 -0.33 -5.12
C LYS A 59 -18.61 -1.69 -5.10
N GLN A 60 -18.96 -2.25 -6.27
CA GLN A 60 -19.54 -3.60 -6.37
C GLN A 60 -18.57 -4.70 -5.94
N ASN A 61 -17.27 -4.58 -6.25
CA ASN A 61 -16.26 -5.53 -5.76
C ASN A 61 -16.10 -5.47 -4.24
N LEU A 62 -16.06 -4.27 -3.64
CA LEU A 62 -16.03 -4.11 -2.18
C LEU A 62 -17.27 -4.70 -1.49
N GLU A 63 -18.45 -4.53 -2.09
CA GLU A 63 -19.72 -5.08 -1.60
C GLU A 63 -19.72 -6.63 -1.68
N ASN A 64 -19.26 -7.21 -2.79
CA ASN A 64 -19.07 -8.67 -2.92
C ASN A 64 -18.03 -9.23 -1.94
N VAL A 65 -16.95 -8.48 -1.64
CA VAL A 65 -15.95 -8.89 -0.64
C VAL A 65 -16.53 -8.83 0.77
N LEU A 66 -17.32 -7.81 1.10
CA LEU A 66 -18.03 -7.70 2.38
C LEU A 66 -19.02 -8.86 2.58
N ASP A 67 -19.83 -9.18 1.57
CA ASP A 67 -20.77 -10.31 1.62
C ASP A 67 -20.05 -11.65 1.82
N ASN A 68 -18.91 -11.87 1.14
CA ASN A 68 -18.09 -13.07 1.34
C ASN A 68 -17.49 -13.13 2.76
N VAL A 69 -16.97 -12.01 3.28
CA VAL A 69 -16.45 -11.93 4.66
C VAL A 69 -17.56 -12.19 5.68
N GLN A 70 -18.74 -11.61 5.49
CA GLN A 70 -19.88 -11.80 6.38
C GLN A 70 -20.41 -13.23 6.37
N LYS A 71 -20.47 -13.87 5.19
CA LYS A 71 -20.81 -15.30 5.09
C LYS A 71 -19.76 -16.19 5.77
N THR A 72 -18.47 -15.89 5.57
CA THR A 72 -17.36 -16.61 6.22
C THR A 72 -17.43 -16.46 7.75
N LEU A 73 -17.78 -15.27 8.25
CA LEU A 73 -17.97 -15.02 9.68
C LEU A 73 -19.12 -15.86 10.26
N GLN A 74 -20.27 -15.94 9.57
CA GLN A 74 -21.39 -16.79 9.98
C GLN A 74 -21.03 -18.28 9.99
N GLU A 75 -20.30 -18.78 9.00
CA GLU A 75 -19.83 -20.16 8.96
C GLU A 75 -18.85 -20.47 10.13
N LYS A 76 -17.98 -19.52 10.48
CA LYS A 76 -17.12 -19.64 11.68
C LYS A 76 -17.91 -19.62 12.97
N GLU A 77 -18.92 -18.75 13.09
CA GLU A 77 -19.76 -18.66 14.28
C GLU A 77 -20.58 -19.94 14.52
N LEU A 78 -21.16 -20.52 13.46
CA LEU A 78 -21.81 -21.84 13.52
C LEU A 78 -20.81 -22.94 13.92
N THR A 79 -19.58 -22.88 13.43
CA THR A 79 -18.51 -23.83 13.81
C THR A 79 -18.16 -23.70 15.30
N CYS A 80 -18.06 -22.47 15.83
CA CYS A 80 -17.84 -22.23 17.26
C CYS A 80 -18.99 -22.79 18.12
N GLN A 81 -20.24 -22.61 17.71
CA GLN A 81 -21.40 -23.18 18.43
C GLN A 81 -21.37 -24.72 18.49
N VAL A 82 -20.96 -25.38 17.40
CA VAL A 82 -20.78 -26.85 17.38
C VAL A 82 -19.63 -27.30 18.29
N LEU A 83 -18.53 -26.56 18.33
CA LEU A 83 -17.41 -26.83 19.24
C LEU A 83 -17.80 -26.63 20.71
N GLU A 84 -18.55 -25.57 21.03
CA GLU A 84 -19.11 -25.37 22.37
C GLU A 84 -20.03 -26.52 22.82
N GLN A 85 -20.88 -27.03 21.93
CA GLN A 85 -21.72 -28.19 22.23
C GLN A 85 -20.87 -29.43 22.55
N LYS A 86 -19.83 -29.71 21.75
CA LYS A 86 -18.89 -30.81 22.02
C LYS A 86 -18.13 -30.66 23.34
N ILE A 87 -17.74 -29.44 23.71
CA ILE A 87 -17.11 -29.17 25.03
C ILE A 87 -18.10 -29.52 26.16
N LYS A 88 -19.36 -29.05 26.07
CA LYS A 88 -20.41 -29.35 27.05
C LYS A 88 -20.71 -30.85 27.14
N GLU A 89 -20.66 -31.59 26.04
CA GLU A 89 -20.77 -33.05 26.03
C GLU A 89 -19.58 -33.72 26.73
N LEU A 90 -18.34 -33.34 26.40
CA LEU A 90 -17.13 -33.87 27.02
C LEU A 90 -17.08 -33.60 28.53
N ASP A 91 -17.47 -32.40 28.98
CA ASP A 91 -17.59 -32.06 30.40
C ASP A 91 -18.60 -32.97 31.12
N SER A 92 -19.72 -33.30 30.45
CA SER A 92 -20.75 -34.22 30.98
C SER A 92 -20.25 -35.67 31.07
N TYR A 93 -19.44 -36.12 30.11
CA TYR A 93 -18.76 -37.42 30.17
C TYR A 93 -17.74 -37.46 31.31
N LEU A 94 -16.88 -36.46 31.43
CA LEU A 94 -15.87 -36.34 32.50
C LEU A 94 -16.50 -36.28 33.91
N LEU A 95 -17.65 -35.61 34.05
CA LEU A 95 -18.38 -35.56 35.31
C LEU A 95 -18.92 -36.94 35.69
N ARG A 96 -19.42 -37.71 34.72
CA ARG A 96 -19.94 -39.07 34.93
C ARG A 96 -18.83 -40.05 35.30
N GLU A 97 -17.70 -40.02 34.58
CA GLU A 97 -16.53 -40.85 34.86
C GLU A 97 -15.98 -40.60 36.29
N LYS A 98 -15.91 -39.33 36.71
CA LYS A 98 -15.55 -38.97 38.09
C LYS A 98 -16.55 -39.49 39.13
N GLU A 99 -17.84 -39.46 38.82
CA GLU A 99 -18.88 -39.99 39.71
C GLU A 99 -18.80 -41.53 39.83
N GLU A 100 -18.61 -42.22 38.70
CA GLU A 100 -18.41 -43.69 38.66
C GLU A 100 -17.18 -44.10 39.48
N HIS A 101 -16.04 -43.43 39.30
CA HIS A 101 -14.85 -43.65 40.14
C HIS A 101 -15.07 -43.31 41.62
N ARG A 102 -15.88 -42.29 41.95
CA ARG A 102 -16.22 -42.00 43.36
C ARG A 102 -17.00 -43.15 43.99
N VAL A 103 -18.02 -43.66 43.28
CA VAL A 103 -18.83 -44.81 43.73
C VAL A 103 -17.98 -46.08 43.86
N GLU A 104 -17.04 -46.31 42.94
CA GLU A 104 -16.12 -47.45 43.02
C GLU A 104 -15.18 -47.35 44.25
N MET A 105 -14.64 -46.16 44.52
CA MET A 105 -13.82 -45.90 45.71
C MET A 105 -14.62 -46.05 47.02
N GLU A 106 -15.86 -45.59 47.07
CA GLU A 106 -16.77 -45.80 48.21
C GLU A 106 -17.05 -47.30 48.43
N ALA A 107 -17.27 -48.07 47.35
CA ALA A 107 -17.49 -49.51 47.41
C ALA A 107 -16.24 -50.29 47.86
N LEU A 108 -15.04 -49.90 47.41
CA LEU A 108 -13.77 -50.45 47.88
C LEU A 108 -13.51 -50.14 49.35
N THR A 109 -13.80 -48.90 49.77
CA THR A 109 -13.68 -48.48 51.19
C THR A 109 -14.60 -49.33 52.09
N SER A 110 -15.86 -49.53 51.69
CA SER A 110 -16.79 -50.40 52.44
C SER A 110 -16.35 -51.87 52.50
N LYS A 111 -15.67 -52.40 51.45
CA LYS A 111 -15.07 -53.75 51.49
C LYS A 111 -13.91 -53.81 52.48
N TYR A 112 -13.06 -52.78 52.53
CA TYR A 112 -11.93 -52.69 53.46
C TYR A 112 -12.40 -52.63 54.92
N GLU A 113 -13.38 -51.79 55.24
CA GLU A 113 -13.98 -51.71 56.59
C GLU A 113 -14.56 -53.06 57.06
N LYS A 114 -15.24 -53.79 56.16
CA LYS A 114 -15.80 -55.13 56.47
C LYS A 114 -14.70 -56.16 56.76
N LEU A 115 -13.59 -56.13 56.03
CA LEU A 115 -12.43 -56.99 56.29
C LEU A 115 -11.77 -56.64 57.64
N GLN A 116 -11.62 -55.36 57.94
CA GLN A 116 -11.06 -54.88 59.20
C GLN A 116 -11.91 -55.32 60.41
N ALA A 117 -13.24 -55.24 60.30
CA ALA A 117 -14.15 -55.74 61.34
C ALA A 117 -14.07 -57.26 61.53
N LEU A 118 -13.94 -58.03 60.44
CA LEU A 118 -13.74 -59.49 60.46
C LEU A 118 -12.42 -59.90 61.13
N GLN A 119 -11.36 -59.11 60.93
CA GLN A 119 -10.06 -59.35 61.55
C GLN A 119 -10.14 -59.13 63.07
N GLN A 120 -10.73 -58.01 63.52
CA GLN A 120 -10.97 -57.75 64.95
C GLN A 120 -11.83 -58.85 65.62
N GLN A 121 -12.80 -59.42 64.89
CA GLN A 121 -13.61 -60.52 65.41
C GLN A 121 -12.80 -61.82 65.61
N ARG A 122 -11.82 -62.12 64.76
CA ARG A 122 -10.93 -63.28 64.97
C ARG A 122 -10.02 -63.08 66.18
N ASP A 123 -9.41 -61.90 66.30
CA ASP A 123 -8.49 -61.59 67.41
C ASP A 123 -9.22 -61.62 68.77
N GLY A 124 -10.47 -61.15 68.82
CA GLY A 124 -11.33 -61.29 70.00
C GLY A 124 -11.70 -62.74 70.35
N LYS A 125 -11.81 -63.64 69.36
CA LYS A 125 -12.21 -65.04 69.57
C LYS A 125 -11.06 -65.93 70.04
N ASN A 126 -9.85 -65.67 69.56
CA ASN A 126 -8.64 -66.40 69.98
C ASN A 126 -8.36 -66.24 71.49
N LYS A 127 -8.71 -65.09 72.06
CA LYS A 127 -8.59 -64.79 73.50
C LYS A 127 -9.54 -65.57 74.42
N ALA A 128 -10.51 -66.31 73.87
CA ALA A 128 -11.45 -67.12 74.63
C ALA A 128 -11.09 -68.61 74.68
N THR A 129 -10.21 -69.09 73.80
CA THR A 129 -9.88 -70.51 73.66
C THR A 129 -8.77 -70.96 74.61
N GLU A 130 -7.92 -70.03 75.05
CA GLU A 130 -6.76 -70.30 75.93
C GLU A 130 -7.15 -70.68 77.38
N ASN A 131 -8.42 -70.50 77.77
CA ASN A 131 -8.89 -70.69 79.16
C ASN A 131 -9.65 -72.02 79.40
N SER A 132 -9.57 -73.01 78.49
CA SER A 132 -10.50 -74.16 78.50
C SER A 132 -9.86 -75.56 78.60
N GLU A 133 -8.53 -75.71 78.70
CA GLU A 133 -7.88 -77.04 78.65
C GLU A 133 -7.41 -77.61 80.02
N GLU A 134 -7.64 -76.92 81.14
CA GLU A 134 -7.12 -77.35 82.45
C GLU A 134 -8.22 -77.63 83.51
N SER A 135 -8.96 -78.74 83.36
CA SER A 135 -9.62 -79.46 84.48
C SER A 135 -10.42 -80.70 84.01
N ALA A 136 -9.76 -81.86 83.86
CA ALA A 136 -10.42 -83.17 83.92
C ALA A 136 -9.42 -84.32 84.13
N GLU A 137 -9.31 -84.87 85.34
CA GLU A 137 -9.09 -86.31 85.56
C GLU A 137 -9.38 -86.70 87.02
N GLU A 138 -10.05 -87.84 87.21
CA GLU A 138 -10.76 -88.18 88.44
C GLU A 138 -10.58 -89.66 88.85
N LYS A 139 -10.31 -89.92 90.15
CA LYS A 139 -10.46 -91.20 90.90
C LYS A 139 -9.74 -92.47 90.41
N SER A 140 -9.12 -93.19 91.37
CA SER A 140 -9.50 -94.59 91.70
C SER A 140 -8.89 -95.09 93.02
N ARG A 141 -9.51 -96.14 93.62
CA ARG A 141 -9.38 -96.54 95.04
C ARG A 141 -9.51 -98.06 95.21
N SER A 142 -8.60 -98.72 95.94
CA SER A 142 -8.77 -100.02 96.64
C SER A 142 -7.47 -100.33 97.43
N HIS A 143 -7.40 -100.91 98.63
CA HIS A 143 -8.29 -101.68 99.52
C HIS A 143 -8.33 -103.22 99.35
N VAL A 144 -7.30 -103.87 99.94
CA VAL A 144 -7.39 -104.84 101.07
C VAL A 144 -7.28 -106.37 100.86
N VAL A 145 -6.69 -107.01 101.89
CA VAL A 145 -6.82 -108.40 102.39
C VAL A 145 -6.01 -109.55 101.74
N GLN A 146 -5.06 -110.05 102.54
CA GLN A 146 -4.55 -111.43 102.59
C GLN A 146 -5.64 -112.41 103.07
N PRO A 147 -5.65 -113.69 102.68
CA PRO A 147 -5.08 -114.68 103.62
C PRO A 147 -4.32 -115.86 102.98
N LYS A 148 -3.56 -116.54 103.85
CA LYS A 148 -2.78 -117.76 103.57
C LYS A 148 -3.67 -119.00 103.40
N SER A 149 -3.22 -119.93 102.55
CA SER A 149 -3.30 -121.37 102.81
C SER A 149 -2.06 -122.09 102.27
N LEU A 150 -1.20 -122.54 103.18
CA LEU A 150 -0.02 -123.35 102.90
C LEU A 150 -0.40 -124.84 102.92
N SER A 151 -0.21 -125.55 101.80
CA SER A 151 0.35 -126.92 101.73
C SER A 151 0.08 -127.59 100.38
N ASN A 152 0.84 -127.19 99.35
CA ASN A 152 1.30 -127.98 98.19
C ASN A 152 2.23 -127.09 97.32
N MET A 153 3.02 -126.24 97.99
CA MET A 153 3.55 -124.97 97.44
C MET A 153 5.03 -125.03 97.06
N GLU A 154 5.49 -126.09 96.39
CA GLU A 154 6.87 -126.15 95.88
C GLU A 154 6.96 -126.47 94.38
N THR A 155 6.23 -127.47 93.87
CA THR A 155 6.18 -127.72 92.42
C THR A 155 5.27 -126.75 91.68
N GLU A 156 4.08 -126.45 92.22
CA GLU A 156 3.19 -125.43 91.65
C GLU A 156 3.76 -124.02 91.86
N HIS A 157 4.43 -123.77 93.00
CA HIS A 157 5.04 -122.48 93.30
C HIS A 157 6.24 -122.20 92.38
N SER A 158 7.07 -123.21 92.07
CA SER A 158 8.18 -123.07 91.12
C SER A 158 7.71 -122.81 89.68
N ASP A 159 6.66 -123.49 89.21
CA ASP A 159 6.10 -123.26 87.87
C ASP A 159 5.36 -121.91 87.78
N VAL A 160 4.63 -121.51 88.83
CA VAL A 160 4.02 -120.18 88.93
C VAL A 160 5.08 -119.08 89.04
N GLU A 161 6.17 -119.27 89.79
CA GLU A 161 7.31 -118.33 89.84
C GLU A 161 8.00 -118.21 88.48
N PHE A 162 8.22 -119.30 87.76
CA PHE A 162 8.81 -119.25 86.42
C PHE A 162 7.89 -118.52 85.43
N LYS A 163 6.58 -118.80 85.46
CA LYS A 163 5.57 -118.08 84.66
C LYS A 163 5.44 -116.61 85.05
N LEU A 164 5.54 -116.28 86.33
CA LEU A 164 5.54 -114.91 86.84
C LEU A 164 6.80 -114.16 86.37
N ALA A 165 7.98 -114.77 86.48
CA ALA A 165 9.24 -114.20 86.02
C ALA A 165 9.26 -114.01 84.48
N ALA A 166 8.69 -114.95 83.72
CA ALA A 166 8.49 -114.81 82.28
C ALA A 166 7.53 -113.65 81.95
N ALA A 167 6.40 -113.55 82.66
CA ALA A 167 5.44 -112.46 82.51
C ALA A 167 6.01 -111.10 82.94
N GLU A 168 6.86 -111.04 83.96
CA GLU A 168 7.59 -109.82 84.33
C GLU A 168 8.64 -109.46 83.28
N GLN A 169 9.34 -110.44 82.69
CA GLN A 169 10.26 -110.21 81.58
C GLN A 169 9.51 -109.67 80.34
N GLU A 170 8.33 -110.20 80.00
CA GLU A 170 7.47 -109.67 78.94
C GLU A 170 6.93 -108.28 79.27
N LYS A 171 6.44 -108.05 80.50
CA LYS A 171 6.03 -106.72 80.97
C LYS A 171 7.17 -105.70 80.85
N GLN A 172 8.41 -106.08 81.12
CA GLN A 172 9.58 -105.22 80.91
C GLN A 172 9.89 -105.01 79.41
N LYS A 173 9.72 -106.01 78.55
CA LYS A 173 9.85 -105.85 77.08
C LYS A 173 8.79 -104.89 76.54
N LEU A 174 7.51 -105.14 76.86
CA LEU A 174 6.37 -104.30 76.48
C LEU A 174 6.50 -102.88 77.04
N SER A 175 6.98 -102.70 78.27
CA SER A 175 7.24 -101.37 78.83
C SER A 175 8.33 -100.61 78.05
N LYS A 176 9.41 -101.28 77.65
CA LYS A 176 10.45 -100.69 76.79
C LYS A 176 9.90 -100.35 75.39
N GLU A 177 9.03 -101.19 74.85
CA GLU A 177 8.36 -100.98 73.56
C GLU A 177 7.37 -99.82 73.62
N ILE A 178 6.55 -99.70 74.66
CA ILE A 178 5.68 -98.53 74.92
C ILE A 178 6.52 -97.25 74.99
N VAL A 179 7.63 -97.24 75.72
CA VAL A 179 8.54 -96.07 75.79
C VAL A 179 9.18 -95.76 74.44
N LYS A 180 9.46 -96.77 73.61
CA LYS A 180 9.95 -96.57 72.23
C LYS A 180 8.84 -95.95 71.35
N LEU A 181 7.65 -96.55 71.31
CA LEU A 181 6.50 -96.04 70.56
C LEU A 181 6.08 -94.63 70.98
N GLN A 182 6.18 -94.28 72.27
CA GLN A 182 5.96 -92.92 72.76
C GLN A 182 7.01 -91.92 72.27
N LYS A 183 8.27 -92.34 72.10
CA LYS A 183 9.32 -91.50 71.48
C LYS A 183 9.06 -91.35 69.99
N ASP A 184 8.76 -92.44 69.30
CA ASP A 184 8.51 -92.47 67.86
C ASP A 184 7.27 -91.60 67.51
N LEU A 185 6.17 -91.69 68.27
CA LEU A 185 5.02 -90.77 68.15
C LEU A 185 5.38 -89.30 68.40
N ARG A 186 6.29 -89.02 69.32
CA ARG A 186 6.75 -87.64 69.60
C ARG A 186 7.64 -87.11 68.48
N MET A 187 8.44 -87.97 67.84
CA MET A 187 9.23 -87.62 66.65
C MET A 187 8.31 -87.36 65.45
N LEU A 188 7.39 -88.28 65.15
CA LEU A 188 6.44 -88.15 64.04
C LEU A 188 5.58 -86.87 64.14
N ARG A 189 5.14 -86.50 65.35
CA ARG A 189 4.43 -85.22 65.58
C ARG A 189 5.29 -83.99 65.29
N LYS A 190 6.60 -84.04 65.60
CA LYS A 190 7.54 -82.95 65.29
C LYS A 190 7.84 -82.87 63.81
N GLU A 191 8.05 -84.02 63.16
CA GLU A 191 8.28 -84.12 61.72
C GLU A 191 7.08 -83.59 60.94
N HIS A 192 5.86 -84.01 61.29
CA HIS A 192 4.65 -83.50 60.67
C HIS A 192 4.45 -82.00 60.91
N GLN A 193 4.70 -81.49 62.11
CA GLN A 193 4.65 -80.04 62.37
C GLN A 193 5.68 -79.28 61.53
N GLN A 194 6.90 -79.81 61.41
CA GLN A 194 7.96 -79.23 60.59
C GLN A 194 7.60 -79.25 59.09
N GLU A 195 6.98 -80.33 58.60
CA GLU A 195 6.51 -80.45 57.21
C GLU A 195 5.37 -79.45 56.91
N LEU A 196 4.43 -79.26 57.85
CA LEU A 196 3.40 -78.21 57.76
C LEU A 196 4.02 -76.81 57.76
N ASP A 197 5.04 -76.55 58.59
CA ASP A 197 5.71 -75.26 58.67
C ASP A 197 6.57 -74.97 57.42
N ILE A 198 7.15 -76.00 56.79
CA ILE A 198 7.85 -75.91 55.50
C ILE A 198 6.85 -75.61 54.38
N THR A 199 5.81 -76.44 54.23
CA THR A 199 4.77 -76.28 53.19
C THR A 199 4.09 -74.90 53.29
N ARG A 200 3.86 -74.40 54.51
CA ARG A 200 3.31 -73.05 54.73
C ARG A 200 4.26 -71.97 54.22
N LYS A 201 5.56 -72.05 54.53
CA LYS A 201 6.56 -71.08 54.07
C LYS A 201 6.75 -71.11 52.56
N GLU A 202 6.74 -72.29 51.95
CA GLU A 202 6.83 -72.45 50.49
C GLU A 202 5.62 -71.79 49.81
N TYR A 203 4.41 -72.00 50.34
CA TYR A 203 3.20 -71.33 49.83
C TYR A 203 3.21 -69.81 50.06
N GLU A 204 3.68 -69.35 51.23
CA GLU A 204 3.85 -67.91 51.52
C GLU A 204 4.86 -67.27 50.54
N GLN A 205 5.99 -67.95 50.28
CA GLN A 205 7.00 -67.50 49.31
C GLN A 205 6.49 -67.51 47.87
N GLU A 206 5.79 -68.56 47.42
CA GLU A 206 5.18 -68.63 46.07
C GLU A 206 4.21 -67.47 45.84
N MET A 207 3.38 -67.16 46.84
CA MET A 207 2.44 -66.03 46.78
C MET A 207 3.16 -64.67 46.78
N GLU A 208 4.25 -64.50 47.53
CA GLU A 208 5.06 -63.27 47.52
C GLU A 208 5.80 -63.08 46.19
N GLU A 209 6.41 -64.14 45.64
CA GLU A 209 7.04 -64.13 44.31
C GLU A 209 6.03 -63.81 43.20
N LYS A 210 4.81 -64.36 43.29
CA LYS A 210 3.74 -64.07 42.33
C LYS A 210 3.25 -62.61 42.40
N ILE A 211 3.02 -62.08 43.60
CA ILE A 211 2.64 -60.66 43.78
C ILE A 211 3.74 -59.74 43.23
N LYS A 212 5.01 -60.08 43.48
CA LYS A 212 6.15 -59.34 42.95
C LYS A 212 6.22 -59.36 41.42
N GLN A 213 6.02 -60.53 40.80
CA GLN A 213 5.96 -60.64 39.34
C GLN A 213 4.80 -59.81 38.76
N GLU A 214 3.60 -59.87 39.36
CA GLU A 214 2.44 -59.06 38.95
C GLU A 214 2.71 -57.55 39.08
N GLN A 215 3.45 -57.10 40.11
CA GLN A 215 3.91 -55.72 40.24
C GLN A 215 4.90 -55.32 39.14
N GLU A 216 5.96 -56.11 38.91
CA GLU A 216 6.95 -55.85 37.86
C GLU A 216 6.29 -55.77 36.47
N ASP A 217 5.32 -56.65 36.19
CA ASP A 217 4.54 -56.67 34.96
C ASP A 217 3.68 -55.40 34.78
N LEU A 218 3.08 -54.89 35.85
CA LEU A 218 2.30 -53.64 35.84
C LEU A 218 3.22 -52.42 35.67
N GLU A 219 4.37 -52.38 36.33
CA GLU A 219 5.36 -51.32 36.15
C GLU A 219 5.90 -51.27 34.71
N LEU A 220 6.21 -52.43 34.12
CA LEU A 220 6.63 -52.52 32.72
C LEU A 220 5.54 -52.04 31.76
N LYS A 221 4.27 -52.42 31.99
CA LYS A 221 3.12 -51.93 31.22
C LYS A 221 3.00 -50.41 31.33
N HIS A 222 2.98 -49.84 32.54
CA HIS A 222 2.92 -48.39 32.75
C HIS A 222 4.11 -47.64 32.14
N ASN A 223 5.33 -48.20 32.21
CA ASN A 223 6.51 -47.60 31.60
C ASN A 223 6.41 -47.60 30.06
N SER A 224 5.86 -48.66 29.47
CA SER A 224 5.65 -48.78 28.03
C SER A 224 4.59 -47.80 27.50
N THR A 225 3.45 -47.66 28.20
CA THR A 225 2.37 -46.72 27.83
C THR A 225 2.84 -45.27 27.98
N LEU A 226 3.56 -44.93 29.05
CA LEU A 226 4.15 -43.60 29.22
C LEU A 226 5.17 -43.27 28.11
N LYS A 227 6.03 -44.23 27.75
CA LYS A 227 6.97 -44.09 26.62
C LYS A 227 6.29 -44.00 25.26
N GLN A 228 5.12 -44.62 25.08
CA GLN A 228 4.31 -44.47 23.87
C GLN A 228 3.70 -43.06 23.82
N LEU A 229 3.01 -42.65 24.88
CA LEU A 229 2.37 -41.34 24.98
C LEU A 229 3.36 -40.20 24.81
N MET A 230 4.56 -40.28 25.42
CA MET A 230 5.62 -39.29 25.18
C MET A 230 6.05 -39.24 23.71
N ARG A 231 6.28 -40.38 23.05
CA ARG A 231 6.65 -40.40 21.62
C ARG A 231 5.55 -39.81 20.75
N GLU A 232 4.28 -40.08 21.07
CA GLU A 232 3.13 -39.54 20.36
C GLU A 232 3.05 -38.02 20.52
N PHE A 233 3.19 -37.48 21.75
CA PHE A 233 3.26 -36.04 21.98
C PHE A 233 4.42 -35.36 21.23
N HIS A 234 5.63 -35.93 21.26
CA HIS A 234 6.77 -35.37 20.52
C HIS A 234 6.54 -35.42 19.00
N THR A 235 5.85 -36.45 18.49
CA THR A 235 5.51 -36.57 17.07
C THR A 235 4.44 -35.55 16.67
N GLN A 236 3.39 -35.37 17.47
CA GLN A 236 2.36 -34.36 17.24
C GLN A 236 2.92 -32.94 17.32
N LEU A 237 3.84 -32.68 18.25
CA LEU A 237 4.53 -31.40 18.37
C LEU A 237 5.34 -31.09 17.10
N ALA A 238 6.20 -32.03 16.67
CA ALA A 238 7.01 -31.87 15.46
C ALA A 238 6.16 -31.72 14.20
N GLN A 239 5.04 -32.43 14.09
CA GLN A 239 4.07 -32.26 12.99
C GLN A 239 3.44 -30.85 13.01
N LYS A 240 3.05 -30.34 14.18
CA LYS A 240 2.47 -29.00 14.31
C LYS A 240 3.50 -27.89 14.05
N GLU A 241 4.74 -28.07 14.48
CA GLU A 241 5.85 -27.18 14.13
C GLU A 241 6.09 -27.15 12.61
N GLN A 242 6.09 -28.32 11.95
CA GLN A 242 6.25 -28.42 10.49
C GLN A 242 5.05 -27.82 9.73
N GLU A 243 3.80 -28.04 10.17
CA GLU A 243 2.60 -27.41 9.59
C GLU A 243 2.66 -25.88 9.71
N LEU A 244 3.12 -25.35 10.85
CA LEU A 244 3.28 -23.92 11.05
C LEU A 244 4.43 -23.34 10.22
N GLU A 245 5.57 -24.05 10.11
CA GLU A 245 6.70 -23.65 9.28
C GLU A 245 6.33 -23.61 7.79
N THR A 246 5.61 -24.62 7.30
CA THR A 246 5.14 -24.67 5.90
C THR A 246 4.11 -23.59 5.59
N THR A 247 3.11 -23.37 6.45
CA THR A 247 2.11 -22.31 6.25
C THR A 247 2.68 -20.90 6.38
N LEU A 248 3.64 -20.68 7.30
CA LEU A 248 4.39 -19.43 7.39
C LEU A 248 5.19 -19.19 6.12
N LYS A 249 5.92 -20.20 5.64
CA LYS A 249 6.70 -20.12 4.41
C LYS A 249 5.82 -19.80 3.20
N GLU A 250 4.71 -20.53 3.00
CA GLU A 250 3.76 -20.23 1.91
C GLU A 250 3.19 -18.81 1.98
N THR A 251 3.01 -18.27 3.18
CA THR A 251 2.52 -16.89 3.36
C THR A 251 3.60 -15.86 3.01
N ILE A 252 4.86 -16.13 3.34
CA ILE A 252 6.01 -15.32 2.93
C ILE A 252 6.21 -15.37 1.41
N ASP A 253 6.20 -16.57 0.83
CA ASP A 253 6.38 -16.78 -0.62
C ASP A 253 5.30 -16.01 -1.41
N LYS A 254 4.02 -16.07 -0.99
CA LYS A 254 2.91 -15.30 -1.59
C LYS A 254 3.05 -13.78 -1.40
N ALA A 255 3.55 -13.33 -0.25
CA ALA A 255 3.79 -11.90 -0.03
C ALA A 255 4.92 -11.36 -0.93
N GLN A 256 5.98 -12.16 -1.11
CA GLN A 256 7.09 -11.84 -2.01
C GLN A 256 6.69 -11.89 -3.49
N GLU A 257 5.80 -12.80 -3.88
CA GLU A 257 5.23 -12.85 -5.24
C GLU A 257 4.44 -11.57 -5.55
N VAL A 258 3.54 -11.15 -4.65
CA VAL A 258 2.77 -9.89 -4.80
C VAL A 258 3.67 -8.65 -4.79
N GLU A 259 4.73 -8.63 -3.97
CA GLU A 259 5.73 -7.55 -3.97
C GLU A 259 6.48 -7.50 -5.32
N ALA A 260 6.88 -8.64 -5.86
CA ALA A 260 7.57 -8.73 -7.14
C ALA A 260 6.68 -8.30 -8.31
N GLU A 261 5.42 -8.74 -8.36
CA GLU A 261 4.45 -8.28 -9.36
C GLU A 261 4.21 -6.77 -9.29
N LEU A 262 4.09 -6.20 -8.08
CA LEU A 262 3.90 -4.75 -7.91
C LEU A 262 5.12 -3.95 -8.39
N LEU A 263 6.34 -4.43 -8.08
CA LEU A 263 7.58 -3.83 -8.56
C LEU A 263 7.73 -3.93 -10.08
N GLU A 264 7.36 -5.07 -10.69
CA GLU A 264 7.36 -5.24 -12.15
C GLU A 264 6.36 -4.28 -12.81
N ASN A 265 5.12 -4.21 -12.32
CA ASN A 265 4.11 -3.27 -12.81
C ASN A 265 4.59 -1.80 -12.75
N HIS A 266 5.15 -1.36 -11.62
CA HIS A 266 5.68 0.01 -11.51
C HIS A 266 6.90 0.25 -12.40
N GLN A 267 7.75 -0.76 -12.62
CA GLN A 267 8.85 -0.67 -13.58
C GLN A 267 8.35 -0.58 -15.02
N GLU A 268 7.29 -1.32 -15.39
CA GLU A 268 6.63 -1.22 -16.70
C GLU A 268 5.98 0.15 -16.90
N GLU A 269 5.20 0.65 -15.93
CA GLU A 269 4.60 1.99 -15.97
C GLU A 269 5.66 3.07 -16.15
N THR A 270 6.75 2.98 -15.38
CA THR A 270 7.91 3.88 -15.47
C THR A 270 8.56 3.81 -16.85
N ASN A 271 8.77 2.61 -17.40
CA ASN A 271 9.29 2.41 -18.76
C ASN A 271 8.36 2.99 -19.84
N GLN A 272 7.04 2.84 -19.68
CA GLN A 272 6.05 3.43 -20.58
C GLN A 272 6.06 4.96 -20.51
N LEU A 273 6.24 5.56 -19.33
CA LEU A 273 6.39 7.00 -19.17
C LEU A 273 7.68 7.51 -19.81
N TYR A 274 8.82 6.86 -19.58
CA TYR A 274 10.08 7.21 -20.26
C TYR A 274 9.95 7.15 -21.78
N LYS A 275 9.28 6.13 -22.32
CA LYS A 275 9.01 6.05 -23.77
C LYS A 275 8.15 7.21 -24.27
N LYS A 276 7.05 7.54 -23.57
CA LYS A 276 6.20 8.69 -23.90
C LYS A 276 6.96 10.03 -23.84
N ILE A 277 7.90 10.18 -22.89
CA ILE A 277 8.77 11.35 -22.78
C ILE A 277 9.70 11.42 -24.00
N ALA A 278 10.39 10.33 -24.35
CA ALA A 278 11.27 10.28 -25.52
C ALA A 278 10.53 10.58 -26.84
N ASP A 279 9.35 9.99 -27.04
CA ASP A 279 8.50 10.27 -28.21
C ASP A 279 8.13 11.77 -28.30
N LYS A 280 7.85 12.41 -27.15
CA LYS A 280 7.51 13.84 -27.06
C LYS A 280 8.71 14.76 -27.23
N GLU A 281 9.88 14.37 -26.72
CA GLU A 281 11.13 15.09 -27.01
C GLU A 281 11.45 15.05 -28.50
N ASP A 282 11.23 13.93 -29.18
CA ASP A 282 11.49 13.82 -30.61
C ASP A 282 10.45 14.57 -31.45
N ASP A 283 9.18 14.62 -31.03
CA ASP A 283 8.17 15.54 -31.58
C ASP A 283 8.62 17.01 -31.45
N LEU A 284 9.15 17.38 -30.28
CA LEU A 284 9.61 18.73 -29.99
C LEU A 284 10.86 19.08 -30.81
N LYS A 285 11.87 18.20 -30.86
CA LYS A 285 13.09 18.35 -31.70
C LYS A 285 12.72 18.51 -33.17
N ARG A 286 11.82 17.68 -33.71
CA ARG A 286 11.32 17.79 -35.09
C ARG A 286 10.60 19.12 -35.34
N THR A 287 9.88 19.64 -34.35
CA THR A 287 9.16 20.92 -34.47
C THR A 287 10.11 22.11 -34.37
N ALA A 288 11.08 22.07 -33.46
CA ALA A 288 12.13 23.09 -33.31
C ALA A 288 12.95 23.21 -34.60
N LYS A 289 13.41 22.09 -35.17
CA LYS A 289 14.16 22.08 -36.43
C LYS A 289 13.38 22.70 -37.59
N ARG A 290 12.06 22.49 -37.68
CA ARG A 290 11.21 23.15 -38.70
C ARG A 290 11.16 24.66 -38.52
N TYR A 291 11.16 25.16 -37.29
CA TYR A 291 11.20 26.60 -37.05
C TYR A 291 12.58 27.20 -37.36
N GLU A 292 13.66 26.46 -37.08
CA GLU A 292 15.03 26.79 -37.50
C GLU A 292 15.11 26.89 -39.04
N GLU A 293 14.68 25.85 -39.77
CA GLU A 293 14.62 25.84 -41.24
C GLU A 293 13.79 27.02 -41.84
N ILE A 294 12.70 27.43 -41.17
CA ILE A 294 11.89 28.59 -41.59
C ILE A 294 12.59 29.93 -41.29
N LEU A 295 13.34 30.02 -40.19
CA LEU A 295 14.11 31.21 -39.85
C LEU A 295 15.28 31.39 -40.80
N ASP A 296 16.04 30.32 -41.07
CA ASP A 296 17.15 30.31 -42.04
C ASP A 296 16.66 30.74 -43.44
N ALA A 297 15.59 30.13 -43.95
CA ALA A 297 15.02 30.50 -45.25
C ALA A 297 14.55 31.96 -45.31
N ARG A 298 14.08 32.52 -44.18
CA ARG A 298 13.69 33.94 -44.09
C ARG A 298 14.89 34.87 -43.98
N GLU A 299 15.97 34.44 -43.33
CA GLU A 299 17.25 35.15 -43.29
C GLU A 299 17.91 35.19 -44.67
N GLU A 300 17.88 34.09 -45.42
CA GLU A 300 18.28 34.03 -46.83
C GLU A 300 17.43 34.98 -47.69
N GLU A 301 16.09 34.95 -47.57
CA GLU A 301 15.19 35.86 -48.30
C GLU A 301 15.47 37.34 -47.98
N MET A 302 15.73 37.66 -46.71
CA MET A 302 16.05 39.02 -46.27
C MET A 302 17.42 39.46 -46.79
N THR A 303 18.42 38.57 -46.73
CA THR A 303 19.77 38.82 -47.23
C THR A 303 19.76 39.06 -48.73
N ALA A 304 19.04 38.24 -49.50
CA ALA A 304 18.87 38.43 -50.95
C ALA A 304 18.23 39.79 -51.27
N LYS A 305 17.16 40.19 -50.55
CA LYS A 305 16.53 41.52 -50.71
C LYS A 305 17.47 42.67 -50.37
N VAL A 306 18.32 42.52 -49.35
CA VAL A 306 19.34 43.52 -49.00
C VAL A 306 20.39 43.63 -50.11
N MET A 307 20.87 42.51 -50.66
CA MET A 307 21.81 42.50 -51.79
C MET A 307 21.22 43.11 -53.06
N ASP A 308 19.95 42.82 -53.38
CA ASP A 308 19.23 43.44 -54.51
C ASP A 308 19.10 44.96 -54.33
N LEU A 309 18.75 45.43 -53.13
CA LEU A 309 18.65 46.87 -52.83
C LEU A 309 20.02 47.56 -52.86
N GLN A 310 21.08 46.91 -52.36
CA GLN A 310 22.46 47.39 -52.48
C GLN A 310 22.86 47.52 -53.96
N THR A 311 22.59 46.49 -54.77
CA THR A 311 22.86 46.50 -56.22
C THR A 311 22.10 47.63 -56.93
N GLN A 312 20.82 47.83 -56.61
CA GLN A 312 20.02 48.93 -57.16
C GLN A 312 20.54 50.32 -56.75
N LEU A 313 21.01 50.47 -55.50
CA LEU A 313 21.65 51.70 -55.02
C LEU A 313 22.97 51.98 -55.74
N GLU A 314 23.83 50.96 -55.90
CA GLU A 314 25.07 51.06 -56.66
C GLU A 314 24.83 51.41 -58.13
N GLU A 315 23.84 50.78 -58.77
CA GLU A 315 23.41 51.14 -60.12
C GLU A 315 22.93 52.58 -60.23
N LEU A 316 22.12 53.04 -59.26
CA LEU A 316 21.59 54.40 -59.26
C LEU A 316 22.69 55.43 -59.03
N GLN A 317 23.62 55.15 -58.11
CA GLN A 317 24.81 55.95 -57.86
C GLN A 317 25.71 56.01 -59.11
N LYS A 318 25.91 54.88 -59.80
CA LYS A 318 26.67 54.82 -61.06
C LYS A 318 25.98 55.60 -62.18
N LYS A 319 24.65 55.50 -62.32
CA LYS A 319 23.84 56.29 -63.27
C LYS A 319 23.91 57.80 -62.96
N TYR A 320 23.92 58.17 -61.68
CA TYR A 320 24.06 59.57 -61.24
C TYR A 320 25.47 60.10 -61.54
N GLN A 321 26.53 59.33 -61.23
CA GLN A 321 27.91 59.69 -61.54
C GLN A 321 28.17 59.77 -63.06
N GLN A 322 27.57 58.87 -63.84
CA GLN A 322 27.64 58.91 -65.30
C GLN A 322 26.90 60.14 -65.86
N ARG A 323 25.76 60.55 -65.29
CA ARG A 323 25.06 61.78 -65.66
C ARG A 323 25.91 63.01 -65.35
N LEU A 324 26.51 63.07 -64.16
CA LEU A 324 27.48 64.12 -63.79
C LEU A 324 28.63 64.20 -64.80
N GLN A 325 29.21 63.07 -65.21
CA GLN A 325 30.26 63.04 -66.24
C GLN A 325 29.78 63.43 -67.65
N GLN A 326 28.49 63.26 -67.97
CA GLN A 326 27.90 63.76 -69.21
C GLN A 326 27.62 65.27 -69.16
N GLU A 327 27.20 65.78 -68.00
CA GLU A 327 26.92 67.20 -67.74
C GLU A 327 28.23 68.01 -67.60
N GLU A 328 29.28 67.40 -67.03
CA GLU A 328 30.67 67.90 -67.03
C GLU A 328 31.43 67.61 -68.33
N ASN A 329 30.77 67.23 -69.44
CA ASN A 329 31.44 67.04 -70.73
C ASN A 329 31.38 68.32 -71.58
N PRO A 330 32.35 69.25 -71.48
CA PRO A 330 32.32 70.52 -72.20
C PRO A 330 32.44 70.36 -73.72
N GLY A 331 32.68 69.14 -74.24
CA GLY A 331 32.76 68.89 -75.68
C GLY A 331 31.44 69.14 -76.40
N ASN A 332 30.33 68.67 -75.83
CA ASN A 332 29.01 68.79 -76.47
C ASN A 332 28.46 70.22 -76.38
N ASP A 333 28.62 70.84 -75.21
CA ASP A 333 28.19 72.22 -74.99
C ASP A 333 29.06 73.21 -75.77
N LYS A 334 30.39 73.04 -75.83
CA LYS A 334 31.24 73.89 -76.69
C LYS A 334 30.93 73.72 -78.16
N ALA A 335 30.63 72.50 -78.63
CA ALA A 335 30.23 72.30 -80.03
C ALA A 335 28.91 73.04 -80.34
N THR A 336 27.91 72.88 -79.48
CA THR A 336 26.60 73.55 -79.62
C THR A 336 26.73 75.07 -79.53
N ILE A 337 27.52 75.59 -78.59
CA ILE A 337 27.79 77.03 -78.44
C ILE A 337 28.54 77.57 -79.66
N LEU A 338 29.57 76.86 -80.17
CA LEU A 338 30.33 77.28 -81.35
C LEU A 338 29.45 77.31 -82.61
N GLU A 339 28.56 76.33 -82.77
CA GLU A 339 27.61 76.31 -83.89
C GLU A 339 26.58 77.44 -83.78
N LEU A 340 26.00 77.68 -82.60
CA LEU A 340 25.12 78.83 -82.37
C LEU A 340 25.84 80.17 -82.62
N GLN A 341 27.10 80.29 -82.21
CA GLN A 341 27.92 81.47 -82.42
C GLN A 341 28.25 81.67 -83.92
N THR A 342 28.43 80.58 -84.66
CA THR A 342 28.62 80.60 -86.12
C THR A 342 27.33 81.00 -86.85
N GLN A 343 26.17 80.45 -86.46
CA GLN A 343 24.87 80.85 -87.00
C GLN A 343 24.55 82.32 -86.69
N LEU A 344 24.95 82.81 -85.50
CA LEU A 344 24.79 84.21 -85.12
C LEU A 344 25.63 85.12 -86.02
N ALA A 345 26.91 84.80 -86.25
CA ALA A 345 27.78 85.53 -87.16
C ALA A 345 27.25 85.53 -88.61
N GLN A 346 26.77 84.39 -89.12
CA GLN A 346 26.13 84.30 -90.43
C GLN A 346 24.90 85.21 -90.53
N LYS A 347 24.00 85.18 -89.54
CA LYS A 347 22.82 86.06 -89.51
C LYS A 347 23.22 87.53 -89.40
N THR A 348 24.24 87.88 -88.62
CA THR A 348 24.75 89.26 -88.54
C THR A 348 25.30 89.74 -89.89
N SER A 349 26.02 88.91 -90.64
CA SER A 349 26.47 89.23 -92.01
C SER A 349 25.29 89.42 -92.96
N LEU A 350 24.31 88.52 -92.91
CA LEU A 350 23.11 88.61 -93.76
C LEU A 350 22.27 89.86 -93.44
N ILE A 351 22.27 90.30 -92.18
CA ILE A 351 21.68 91.58 -91.74
C ILE A 351 22.50 92.77 -92.24
N SER A 352 23.85 92.74 -92.24
CA SER A 352 24.64 93.84 -92.79
C SER A 352 24.48 93.96 -94.31
N ASP A 353 24.44 92.85 -95.03
CA ASP A 353 24.23 92.83 -96.49
C ASP A 353 22.82 93.34 -96.83
N SER A 354 21.81 92.94 -96.04
CA SER A 354 20.44 93.45 -96.17
C SER A 354 20.35 94.95 -95.88
N LYS A 355 21.08 95.45 -94.87
CA LYS A 355 21.16 96.89 -94.57
C LYS A 355 21.91 97.70 -95.63
N LEU A 356 22.96 97.13 -96.22
CA LEU A 356 23.67 97.76 -97.33
C LEU A 356 22.75 97.89 -98.55
N LYS A 357 21.99 96.84 -98.85
CA LYS A 357 21.00 96.84 -99.93
C LYS A 357 19.80 97.74 -99.63
N GLU A 358 19.38 97.84 -98.36
CA GLU A 358 18.42 98.85 -97.90
C GLU A 358 18.98 100.26 -98.11
N GLN A 359 20.27 100.50 -97.88
CA GLN A 359 20.91 101.79 -98.16
C GLN A 359 20.96 102.08 -99.67
N GLU A 360 21.33 101.11 -100.52
CA GLU A 360 21.25 101.26 -101.99
C GLU A 360 19.83 101.62 -102.44
N PHE A 361 18.80 100.95 -101.89
CA PHE A 361 17.41 101.30 -102.16
C PHE A 361 17.02 102.67 -101.61
N ARG A 362 17.51 103.08 -100.42
CA ARG A 362 17.29 104.42 -99.87
C ARG A 362 17.94 105.51 -100.74
N GLU A 363 19.11 105.26 -101.33
CA GLU A 363 19.77 106.18 -102.26
C GLU A 363 19.05 106.23 -103.62
N GLN A 364 18.55 105.10 -104.13
CA GLN A 364 17.66 105.07 -105.30
C GLN A 364 16.34 105.80 -105.03
N ILE A 365 15.76 105.63 -103.84
CA ILE A 365 14.57 106.35 -103.38
C ILE A 365 14.89 107.84 -103.29
N HIS A 366 15.99 108.28 -102.66
CA HIS A 366 16.35 109.70 -102.61
C HIS A 366 16.60 110.32 -104.00
N ASN A 367 17.18 109.57 -104.94
CA ASN A 367 17.33 110.02 -106.33
C ASN A 367 15.98 110.18 -107.04
N LEU A 368 15.07 109.22 -106.82
CA LEU A 368 13.70 109.29 -107.33
C LEU A 368 12.90 110.40 -106.63
N GLU A 369 13.04 110.59 -105.32
CA GLU A 369 12.43 111.65 -104.51
C GLU A 369 12.94 113.01 -104.96
N ASP A 370 14.23 113.22 -105.23
CA ASP A 370 14.72 114.50 -105.77
C ASP A 370 14.20 114.78 -107.19
N ARG A 371 13.96 113.74 -108.00
CA ARG A 371 13.22 113.86 -109.26
C ARG A 371 11.74 114.17 -109.04
N LEU A 372 11.10 113.55 -108.03
CA LEU A 372 9.67 113.70 -107.73
C LEU A 372 9.38 115.07 -107.09
N LYS A 373 10.24 115.54 -106.19
CA LYS A 373 10.27 116.86 -105.53
C LYS A 373 10.50 118.03 -106.49
N LYS A 374 10.96 117.75 -107.72
CA LYS A 374 10.94 118.69 -108.85
C LYS A 374 9.55 118.87 -109.48
N TYR A 375 8.63 117.94 -109.24
CA TYR A 375 7.23 117.94 -109.69
C TYR A 375 6.22 118.10 -108.54
N GLU A 376 6.57 117.76 -107.31
CA GLU A 376 5.69 117.68 -106.14
C GLU A 376 5.62 118.97 -105.32
N LYS A 377 5.69 120.13 -105.98
CA LYS A 377 5.34 121.42 -105.36
C LYS A 377 3.84 121.70 -105.50
N ASN A 378 2.99 120.75 -105.09
CA ASN A 378 1.52 120.87 -104.98
C ASN A 378 0.92 119.68 -104.18
N VAL A 379 -0.05 119.98 -103.29
CA VAL A 379 -0.95 119.05 -102.53
C VAL A 379 -0.38 118.47 -101.20
N TYR A 380 -1.28 118.20 -100.23
CA TYR A 380 -1.05 118.22 -98.76
C TYR A 380 -1.29 116.88 -97.99
N ALA A 381 -0.37 116.57 -97.06
CA ALA A 381 -0.47 116.07 -95.65
C ALA A 381 -1.54 115.07 -95.07
N THR A 382 -1.09 114.28 -94.06
CA THR A 382 -1.80 113.51 -92.94
C THR A 382 -2.45 112.12 -93.25
N THR A 383 -2.76 111.13 -92.35
CA THR A 383 -2.88 110.96 -90.85
C THR A 383 -2.47 109.56 -90.26
N VAL A 384 -2.29 109.51 -88.91
CA VAL A 384 -2.43 108.45 -87.84
C VAL A 384 -3.40 107.26 -88.11
N GLY A 385 -3.35 106.03 -87.51
CA GLY A 385 -2.40 105.34 -86.59
C GLY A 385 -3.02 104.38 -85.50
N THR A 386 -2.21 103.62 -84.72
CA THR A 386 -2.44 102.90 -83.40
C THR A 386 -3.12 101.47 -83.26
N PRO A 387 -2.92 100.71 -82.12
CA PRO A 387 -3.08 99.21 -81.98
C PRO A 387 -3.91 98.67 -80.73
N TYR A 388 -3.87 97.36 -80.36
CA TYR A 388 -4.35 96.72 -79.07
C TYR A 388 -3.88 95.21 -78.90
N LYS A 389 -4.20 94.37 -77.87
CA LYS A 389 -3.81 94.31 -76.41
C LYS A 389 -4.27 93.03 -75.61
N GLY A 390 -3.37 92.28 -74.91
CA GLY A 390 -3.64 91.40 -73.71
C GLY A 390 -4.19 89.94 -73.91
N GLY A 391 -4.25 89.00 -72.93
CA GLY A 391 -3.62 88.87 -71.59
C GLY A 391 -4.37 88.04 -70.48
N ASN A 392 -3.96 86.77 -70.21
CA ASN A 392 -3.96 85.91 -68.96
C ASN A 392 -5.09 85.89 -67.86
N LEU A 393 -5.36 84.74 -67.17
CA LEU A 393 -5.33 84.55 -65.67
C LEU A 393 -5.85 83.22 -65.02
N TYR A 394 -5.37 83.03 -63.77
CA TYR A 394 -5.58 82.07 -62.65
C TYR A 394 -6.98 82.10 -61.93
N ARG A 395 -7.39 81.24 -60.94
CA ARG A 395 -7.02 79.90 -60.35
C ARG A 395 -7.96 79.58 -59.13
N THR A 396 -8.30 78.30 -58.88
CA THR A 396 -9.05 77.77 -57.70
C THR A 396 -8.60 76.31 -57.37
N ASP A 397 -8.95 75.58 -56.30
CA ASP A 397 -9.51 75.80 -54.92
C ASP A 397 -9.15 74.60 -53.98
N VAL A 398 -9.70 74.49 -52.74
CA VAL A 398 -9.46 73.42 -51.73
C VAL A 398 -10.68 73.17 -50.80
N SER A 399 -10.96 71.89 -50.52
CA SER A 399 -11.72 71.23 -49.41
C SER A 399 -12.74 71.99 -48.53
N LEU A 400 -13.97 71.46 -48.50
CA LEU A 400 -14.98 71.69 -47.46
C LEU A 400 -15.89 70.45 -47.28
N PHE A 401 -15.82 69.75 -46.14
CA PHE A 401 -16.88 68.83 -45.66
C PHE A 401 -16.76 68.65 -44.13
N GLY A 402 -17.89 68.63 -43.41
CA GLY A 402 -17.96 68.55 -41.95
C GLY A 402 -18.16 67.14 -41.40
N GLU A 403 -17.79 66.92 -40.12
CA GLU A 403 -17.98 65.64 -39.42
C GLU A 403 -19.48 65.36 -39.13
N PRO A 404 -19.99 64.15 -39.44
CA PRO A 404 -21.28 63.67 -38.94
C PRO A 404 -21.22 63.29 -37.45
N THR A 405 -22.28 63.59 -36.70
CA THR A 405 -22.43 63.37 -35.24
C THR A 405 -22.16 61.91 -34.78
N GLU A 406 -22.29 60.95 -35.70
CA GLU A 406 -22.02 59.53 -35.48
C GLU A 406 -20.53 59.25 -35.18
N PHE A 407 -19.60 60.03 -35.75
CA PHE A 407 -18.16 59.84 -35.53
C PHE A 407 -17.72 60.23 -34.11
N GLU A 408 -18.32 61.26 -33.51
CA GLU A 408 -18.02 61.65 -32.13
C GLU A 408 -18.54 60.59 -31.13
N TYR A 409 -19.75 60.07 -31.36
CA TYR A 409 -20.31 58.97 -30.58
C TYR A 409 -19.44 57.71 -30.69
N LEU A 410 -19.07 57.29 -31.91
CA LEU A 410 -18.22 56.12 -32.14
C LEU A 410 -16.84 56.28 -31.50
N ARG A 411 -16.23 57.47 -31.58
CA ARG A 411 -14.95 57.80 -30.92
C ARG A 411 -15.01 57.61 -29.41
N LYS A 412 -16.13 57.98 -28.77
CA LYS A 412 -16.38 57.75 -27.34
C LYS A 412 -16.55 56.25 -27.00
N VAL A 413 -17.34 55.52 -27.78
CA VAL A 413 -17.58 54.07 -27.53
C VAL A 413 -16.31 53.24 -27.76
N LEU A 414 -15.52 53.55 -28.79
CA LEU A 414 -14.22 52.92 -29.04
C LEU A 414 -13.23 53.19 -27.91
N PHE A 415 -13.19 54.41 -27.37
CA PHE A 415 -12.34 54.74 -26.22
C PHE A 415 -12.70 53.88 -25.00
N GLU A 416 -13.98 53.77 -24.64
CA GLU A 416 -14.41 52.93 -23.51
C GLU A 416 -14.09 51.43 -23.72
N TYR A 417 -14.29 50.92 -24.94
CA TYR A 417 -13.91 49.54 -25.30
C TYR A 417 -12.39 49.30 -25.15
N MET A 418 -11.55 50.20 -25.67
CA MET A 418 -10.09 50.10 -25.59
C MET A 418 -9.56 50.28 -24.15
N MET A 419 -10.26 51.05 -23.32
CA MET A 419 -9.98 51.19 -21.88
C MET A 419 -10.50 50.01 -21.03
N GLY A 420 -11.07 48.97 -21.66
CA GLY A 420 -11.49 47.74 -20.99
C GLY A 420 -12.78 47.86 -20.18
N ARG A 421 -13.58 48.91 -20.37
CA ARG A 421 -14.82 49.15 -19.62
C ARG A 421 -16.03 48.66 -20.41
N GLU A 422 -16.88 47.87 -19.77
CA GLU A 422 -18.10 47.27 -20.33
C GLU A 422 -17.88 46.62 -21.73
N THR A 423 -16.76 45.93 -21.94
CA THR A 423 -16.26 45.58 -23.29
C THR A 423 -17.30 44.84 -24.15
N LYS A 424 -18.06 43.90 -23.57
CA LYS A 424 -19.16 43.19 -24.24
C LYS A 424 -20.28 44.12 -24.71
N THR A 425 -20.64 45.13 -23.92
CA THR A 425 -21.68 46.11 -24.27
C THR A 425 -21.16 47.08 -25.33
N MET A 426 -19.94 47.59 -25.16
CA MET A 426 -19.33 48.52 -26.11
C MET A 426 -19.09 47.83 -27.47
N ALA A 427 -18.64 46.57 -27.49
CA ALA A 427 -18.49 45.77 -28.72
C ALA A 427 -19.80 45.68 -29.51
N LYS A 428 -20.93 45.38 -28.85
CA LYS A 428 -22.26 45.36 -29.49
C LYS A 428 -22.62 46.70 -30.12
N VAL A 429 -22.36 47.81 -29.41
CA VAL A 429 -22.64 49.16 -29.92
C VAL A 429 -21.76 49.47 -31.13
N ILE A 430 -20.46 49.13 -31.08
CA ILE A 430 -19.51 49.32 -32.20
C ILE A 430 -19.96 48.55 -33.44
N THR A 431 -20.27 47.25 -33.31
CA THR A 431 -20.70 46.42 -34.44
C THR A 431 -22.02 46.90 -35.04
N THR A 432 -22.92 47.45 -34.22
CA THR A 432 -24.20 48.00 -34.68
C THR A 432 -24.04 49.34 -35.39
N VAL A 433 -23.25 50.28 -34.83
CA VAL A 433 -23.00 51.60 -35.42
C VAL A 433 -22.25 51.49 -36.75
N LEU A 434 -21.25 50.60 -36.82
CA LEU A 434 -20.47 50.35 -38.03
C LEU A 434 -21.11 49.32 -38.98
N LYS A 435 -22.30 48.79 -38.65
CA LYS A 435 -23.09 47.84 -39.47
C LYS A 435 -22.26 46.63 -39.95
N PHE A 436 -21.58 45.97 -39.01
CA PHE A 436 -20.82 44.75 -39.29
C PHE A 436 -21.77 43.62 -39.74
N PRO A 437 -21.35 42.75 -40.68
CA PRO A 437 -22.14 41.59 -41.06
C PRO A 437 -22.27 40.61 -39.87
N ASP A 438 -23.41 39.95 -39.75
CA ASP A 438 -23.78 39.17 -38.56
C ASP A 438 -22.73 38.10 -38.20
N ASP A 439 -22.16 37.41 -39.20
CA ASP A 439 -21.08 36.43 -39.03
C ASP A 439 -19.86 36.99 -38.29
N GLN A 440 -19.50 38.26 -38.55
CA GLN A 440 -18.37 38.93 -37.89
C GLN A 440 -18.80 39.46 -36.52
N THR A 441 -20.00 40.03 -36.42
CA THR A 441 -20.57 40.50 -35.15
C THR A 441 -20.63 39.36 -34.13
N GLN A 442 -21.17 38.21 -34.49
CA GLN A 442 -21.27 37.05 -33.62
C GLN A 442 -19.89 36.55 -33.18
N LYS A 443 -18.93 36.40 -34.11
CA LYS A 443 -17.55 35.97 -33.81
C LYS A 443 -16.80 36.93 -32.88
N ILE A 444 -17.09 38.23 -32.94
CA ILE A 444 -16.54 39.24 -32.02
C ILE A 444 -17.15 39.08 -30.62
N LEU A 445 -18.48 38.85 -30.52
CA LEU A 445 -19.17 38.70 -29.25
C LEU A 445 -18.82 37.39 -28.52
N GLU A 446 -18.71 36.27 -29.24
CA GLU A 446 -18.24 34.99 -28.69
C GLU A 446 -16.83 35.10 -28.10
N ARG A 447 -15.96 35.90 -28.73
CA ARG A 447 -14.60 36.15 -28.24
C ARG A 447 -14.56 37.03 -26.98
N GLU A 448 -15.45 38.01 -26.85
CA GLU A 448 -15.59 38.77 -25.59
C GLU A 448 -16.19 37.91 -24.47
N ASP A 449 -17.08 36.97 -24.77
CA ASP A 449 -17.64 36.04 -23.77
C ASP A 449 -16.59 35.05 -23.25
N ALA A 450 -15.74 34.51 -24.14
CA ALA A 450 -14.57 33.74 -23.73
C ALA A 450 -13.59 34.58 -22.89
N ARG A 451 -13.40 35.87 -23.22
CA ARG A 451 -12.52 36.79 -22.47
C ARG A 451 -13.04 37.04 -21.04
N LEU A 452 -14.35 37.21 -20.87
CA LEU A 452 -14.97 37.36 -19.56
C LEU A 452 -14.77 36.09 -18.70
N MET A 453 -14.95 34.90 -19.26
CA MET A 453 -14.70 33.64 -18.53
C MET A 453 -13.25 33.51 -18.04
N VAL A 454 -12.26 33.88 -18.86
CA VAL A 454 -10.85 33.89 -18.44
C VAL A 454 -10.60 34.92 -17.34
N SER A 455 -11.20 36.11 -17.42
CA SER A 455 -11.06 37.15 -16.38
C SER A 455 -11.72 36.78 -15.05
N PHE A 456 -12.80 35.99 -15.04
CA PHE A 456 -13.40 35.46 -13.81
C PHE A 456 -12.53 34.33 -13.22
N LYS A 457 -12.03 33.42 -14.06
CA LYS A 457 -11.18 32.31 -13.61
C LYS A 457 -9.86 32.79 -13.00
N ASN A 458 -9.25 33.82 -13.58
CA ASN A 458 -8.05 34.46 -13.02
C ASN A 458 -8.31 35.26 -11.73
N ARG A 459 -9.57 35.62 -11.41
CA ARG A 459 -9.88 36.34 -10.16
C ARG A 459 -10.07 35.36 -8.99
N LEU A 460 -10.68 34.21 -9.24
CA LEU A 460 -10.81 33.12 -8.25
C LEU A 460 -9.43 32.60 -7.79
N LEU A 461 -8.53 32.33 -8.74
CA LEU A 461 -7.17 31.86 -8.41
C LEU A 461 -6.36 32.82 -7.52
N ILE A 462 -6.64 34.13 -7.55
CA ILE A 462 -5.96 35.12 -6.70
C ILE A 462 -6.54 35.14 -5.28
N GLU A 463 -7.82 34.79 -5.10
CA GLU A 463 -8.42 34.64 -3.76
C GLU A 463 -7.92 33.35 -3.08
N ASP A 464 -7.79 32.26 -3.83
CA ASP A 464 -7.26 30.98 -3.32
C ASP A 464 -5.79 31.08 -2.86
N ASP A 465 -4.92 31.74 -3.65
CA ASP A 465 -3.52 32.01 -3.27
C ASP A 465 -3.40 32.87 -1.99
N PHE A 466 -4.34 33.79 -1.77
CA PHE A 466 -4.34 34.66 -0.58
C PHE A 466 -4.76 33.89 0.69
N VAL A 467 -5.65 32.89 0.55
CA VAL A 467 -6.04 32.00 1.66
C VAL A 467 -4.90 31.04 2.02
N LEU A 468 -4.22 30.45 1.03
CA LEU A 468 -3.08 29.55 1.28
C LEU A 468 -1.94 30.24 2.04
N SER A 469 -1.64 31.51 1.72
CA SER A 469 -0.59 32.26 2.40
C SER A 469 -0.88 32.55 3.88
N TYR A 470 -2.14 32.45 4.34
CA TYR A 470 -2.51 32.69 5.73
C TYR A 470 -2.45 31.43 6.59
N ILE A 471 -2.61 30.25 5.98
CA ILE A 471 -2.61 28.95 6.67
C ILE A 471 -1.17 28.47 6.98
N ILE A 472 -0.18 28.85 6.17
CA ILE A 472 1.23 28.44 6.32
C ILE A 472 1.97 29.23 7.44
N LYS A 473 1.26 30.07 8.21
CA LYS A 473 1.86 30.99 9.20
C LYS A 473 1.26 30.93 10.62
N ALA A 474 0.49 29.89 10.92
CA ALA A 474 -0.01 29.54 12.25
C ALA A 474 0.56 28.18 12.68
#